data_AF-A0AAN8SUW8-F1
#
_entry.id   AF-A0AAN8SUW8-F1
#
_cell.length_a   1.000
_cell.length_b   1.000
_cell.length_c   1.000
_cell.angle_alpha   90.00
_cell.angle_beta   90.00
_cell.angle_gamma   90.00
#
_symmetry.space_group_name_H-M   'P 1'
#
loop_
_entity.id
_entity.type
_entity.pdbx_description
1 polymer ?
#
loop_
_entity_poly.entity_id
_entity_poly.type
_entity_poly.pdbx_seq_one_letter_code
_entity_poly.pdbx_strand_id
1 'polypeptide(L)'
;MRNTDASSLRDVIIWRFKIPFELKSLDFMLLSPVKGILCICGPCNSFVSYVYLWNPLTNEYKAVPKPIVHLPYLVVNFGFGFVPKTNDYKVVRVLQHERKLD
;
A
#
# COMPACT_ATOMS: atom_id res chain seq x y z
N MET A 1 -8.15 -40.04 29.23
CA MET A 1 -7.83 -38.61 29.51
C MET A 1 -7.37 -37.97 28.21
N ARG A 2 -8.18 -37.03 27.71
CA ARG A 2 -7.97 -36.08 26.59
C ARG A 2 -7.16 -36.55 25.37
N ASN A 3 -7.91 -37.07 24.41
CA ASN A 3 -7.65 -36.88 22.98
C ASN A 3 -7.56 -35.36 22.72
N THR A 4 -6.45 -34.87 22.18
CA THR A 4 -6.36 -33.47 21.76
C THR A 4 -6.57 -33.48 20.26
N ASP A 5 -7.85 -33.42 19.89
CA ASP A 5 -8.28 -33.43 18.50
C ASP A 5 -7.65 -32.24 17.77
N ALA A 6 -6.94 -32.53 16.67
CA ALA A 6 -6.51 -31.55 15.68
C ALA A 6 -7.67 -30.98 14.84
N SER A 7 -8.89 -31.00 15.39
CA SER A 7 -10.11 -30.50 14.76
C SER A 7 -10.46 -29.11 15.31
N SER A 8 -9.88 -28.05 14.72
CA SER A 8 -10.52 -26.72 14.62
C SER A 8 -9.60 -25.62 14.08
N LEU A 9 -8.60 -25.93 13.25
CA LEU A 9 -8.19 -24.94 12.26
C LEU A 9 -9.33 -24.83 11.25
N ARG A 10 -10.33 -24.01 11.60
CA ARG A 10 -11.43 -23.59 10.73
C ARG A 10 -10.88 -23.38 9.32
N ASP A 11 -11.56 -23.95 8.33
CA ASP A 11 -11.21 -23.89 6.91
C ASP A 11 -10.76 -22.46 6.52
N VAL A 12 -9.45 -22.25 6.45
CA VAL A 12 -8.89 -20.96 6.05
C VAL A 12 -9.08 -20.84 4.56
N ILE A 13 -10.10 -20.10 4.14
CA ILE A 13 -10.33 -19.80 2.72
C ILE A 13 -9.26 -18.80 2.28
N ILE A 14 -8.34 -19.25 1.42
CA ILE A 14 -7.30 -18.41 0.82
C ILE A 14 -7.81 -17.92 -0.53
N TRP A 15 -8.09 -16.62 -0.63
CA TRP A 15 -8.42 -15.97 -1.90
C TRP A 15 -7.15 -15.58 -2.65
N ARG A 16 -7.07 -15.95 -3.93
CA ARG A 16 -5.97 -15.59 -4.81
C ARG A 16 -6.48 -14.61 -5.85
N PHE A 17 -5.90 -13.41 -5.85
CA PHE A 17 -6.21 -12.38 -6.84
C PHE A 17 -5.00 -12.14 -7.72
N LYS A 18 -5.24 -11.95 -9.02
CA LYS A 18 -4.22 -11.48 -9.95
C LYS A 18 -4.26 -9.95 -9.95
N ILE A 19 -3.12 -9.31 -9.73
CA ILE A 19 -3.02 -7.84 -9.78
C ILE A 19 -3.33 -7.39 -11.22
N PRO A 20 -4.29 -6.46 -11.43
CA PRO A 20 -4.74 -6.05 -12.77
C PRO A 20 -3.86 -4.97 -13.41
N PHE A 21 -2.65 -4.76 -12.90
CA PHE A 21 -1.71 -3.74 -13.37
C PHE A 21 -0.27 -4.19 -13.17
N GLU A 22 0.62 -3.60 -13.97
CA GLU A 22 2.06 -3.81 -13.85
C GLU A 22 2.64 -2.97 -12.71
N LEU A 23 3.38 -3.64 -11.84
CA LEU A 23 4.18 -2.99 -10.81
C LEU A 23 5.46 -2.46 -11.44
N LYS A 24 5.71 -1.16 -11.26
CA LYS A 24 6.91 -0.49 -11.79
C LYS A 24 8.17 -0.70 -10.93
N SER A 25 8.04 -1.45 -9.83
CA SER A 25 9.12 -1.79 -8.90
C SER A 25 8.85 -3.18 -8.34
N LEU A 26 9.91 -3.95 -8.09
CA LEU A 26 9.84 -5.22 -7.36
C LEU A 26 9.79 -5.03 -5.84
N ASP A 27 10.31 -3.89 -5.36
CA ASP A 27 10.23 -3.53 -3.95
C ASP A 27 8.96 -2.71 -3.71
N PHE A 28 8.01 -3.35 -3.02
CA PHE A 28 6.73 -2.78 -2.65
C PHE A 28 6.29 -3.28 -1.28
N MET A 29 5.50 -2.45 -0.62
CA MET A 29 4.83 -2.74 0.63
C MET A 29 3.33 -2.72 0.40
N LEU A 30 2.64 -3.68 1.01
CA LEU A 30 1.20 -3.66 1.16
C LEU A 30 0.86 -3.02 2.51
N LEU A 31 0.24 -1.85 2.47
CA LEU A 31 -0.29 -1.22 3.68
C LEU A 31 -1.57 -1.94 4.13
N SER A 32 -1.93 -1.79 5.40
CA SER A 32 -3.14 -2.39 5.96
C SER A 32 -4.37 -2.03 5.11
N PRO A 33 -5.25 -3.01 4.80
CA PRO A 33 -6.48 -2.75 4.06
C PRO A 33 -7.36 -1.72 4.79
N VAL A 34 -7.94 -0.79 4.03
CA VAL A 34 -8.89 0.19 4.58
C VAL A 34 -10.18 0.07 3.80
N LYS A 35 -11.26 -0.34 4.48
CA LYS A 35 -12.60 -0.48 3.89
C LYS A 35 -12.61 -1.27 2.57
N GLY A 36 -11.85 -2.38 2.51
CA GLY A 36 -11.77 -3.26 1.35
C GLY A 36 -10.81 -2.80 0.25
N ILE A 37 -10.23 -1.60 0.36
CA ILE A 37 -9.21 -1.12 -0.57
C ILE A 37 -7.81 -1.47 -0.06
N LEU A 38 -7.02 -2.06 -0.93
CA LEU A 38 -5.61 -2.33 -0.74
C LEU A 38 -4.78 -1.14 -1.25
N CYS A 39 -3.76 -0.75 -0.50
CA CYS A 39 -2.77 0.24 -0.93
C CYS A 39 -1.40 -0.43 -1.08
N ILE A 40 -0.95 -0.55 -2.33
CA ILE A 40 0.35 -1.09 -2.70
C ILE A 40 1.27 0.08 -3.03
N CYS A 41 2.40 0.22 -2.33
CA CYS A 41 3.26 1.38 -2.44
C CYS A 41 4.74 1.01 -2.39
N GLY A 42 5.61 1.86 -2.94
CA GLY A 42 7.06 1.66 -2.89
C GLY A 42 7.76 2.07 -4.19
N PRO A 43 9.09 1.95 -4.25
CA PRO A 43 9.97 1.53 -3.17
C PRO A 43 10.11 2.57 -2.05
N CYS A 44 10.54 2.12 -0.87
CA CYS A 44 11.02 2.99 0.21
C CYS A 44 12.50 3.34 0.00
N ASN A 45 12.95 4.41 0.67
CA ASN A 45 14.30 4.94 0.56
C ASN A 45 14.72 5.19 -0.89
N SER A 46 13.82 5.78 -1.69
CA SER A 46 14.05 6.06 -3.10
C SER A 46 13.53 7.44 -3.51
N PHE A 47 14.17 8.05 -4.50
CA PHE A 47 13.71 9.27 -5.19
C PHE A 47 12.50 9.02 -6.09
N VAL A 48 12.20 7.74 -6.38
CA VAL A 48 11.09 7.32 -7.21
C VAL A 48 10.20 6.41 -6.38
N SER A 49 8.92 6.76 -6.25
CA SER A 49 7.90 5.89 -5.64
C SER A 49 6.63 5.82 -6.45
N TYR A 50 5.92 4.71 -6.32
CA TYR A 50 4.63 4.43 -6.92
C TYR A 50 3.64 4.09 -5.81
N VAL A 51 2.38 4.44 -6.05
CA VAL A 51 1.28 4.07 -5.15
C VAL A 51 0.10 3.67 -6.02
N TYR A 52 -0.46 2.51 -5.69
CA TYR A 52 -1.63 1.93 -6.34
C TYR A 52 -2.68 1.64 -5.29
N LEU A 53 -3.90 2.12 -5.52
CA LEU A 53 -5.08 1.73 -4.77
C LEU A 53 -5.82 0.68 -5.58
N TRP A 54 -6.20 -0.43 -4.96
CA TRP A 54 -6.83 -1.55 -5.64
C TRP A 54 -7.99 -2.10 -4.82
N ASN A 55 -9.14 -2.29 -5.47
CA ASN A 55 -10.25 -3.07 -4.96
C ASN A 55 -10.19 -4.48 -5.57
N PRO A 56 -9.78 -5.52 -4.82
CA PRO A 56 -9.71 -6.88 -5.36
C PRO A 56 -11.08 -7.46 -5.74
N LEU A 57 -12.16 -6.97 -5.12
CA LEU A 57 -13.51 -7.48 -5.37
C LEU A 57 -14.08 -6.99 -6.71
N THR A 58 -13.87 -5.72 -7.05
CA THR A 58 -14.32 -5.15 -8.34
C THR A 58 -13.24 -5.21 -9.41
N ASN A 59 -12.02 -5.60 -9.03
CA ASN A 59 -10.82 -5.57 -9.87
C ASN A 59 -10.44 -4.16 -10.39
N GLU A 60 -11.00 -3.11 -9.80
CA GLU A 60 -10.72 -1.72 -10.15
C GLU A 60 -9.49 -1.21 -9.41
N TYR A 61 -8.63 -0.46 -10.10
CA TYR A 61 -7.44 0.12 -9.50
C TYR A 61 -7.20 1.55 -9.95
N LYS A 62 -6.39 2.26 -9.17
CA LYS A 62 -5.96 3.63 -9.44
C LYS A 62 -4.49 3.81 -9.08
N ALA A 63 -3.68 4.21 -10.06
CA ALA A 63 -2.33 4.72 -9.79
C ALA A 63 -2.43 6.16 -9.27
N VAL A 64 -1.87 6.41 -8.08
CA VAL A 64 -1.92 7.74 -7.45
C VAL A 64 -0.76 8.58 -8.00
N PRO A 65 -1.04 9.78 -8.54
CA PRO A 65 0.00 10.66 -9.06
C PRO A 65 1.01 11.02 -7.97
N LYS A 66 2.23 11.34 -8.41
CA LYS A 66 3.26 11.88 -7.51
C LYS A 66 2.91 13.34 -7.18
N PRO A 67 3.09 13.77 -5.92
CA PRO A 67 2.99 15.19 -5.61
C PRO A 67 4.10 15.96 -6.33
N ILE A 68 3.79 17.19 -6.74
CA ILE A 68 4.78 18.11 -7.27
C ILE A 68 5.57 18.66 -6.08
N VAL A 69 6.86 18.35 -6.03
CA VAL A 69 7.78 18.85 -4.99
C VAL A 69 8.98 19.45 -5.70
N HIS A 70 9.33 20.68 -5.34
CA HIS A 70 10.36 21.47 -6.03
C HIS A 70 11.80 21.19 -5.56
N LEU A 71 11.96 20.35 -4.54
CA LEU A 71 13.24 20.03 -3.93
C LEU A 71 13.53 18.53 -4.06
N PRO A 72 14.81 18.11 -4.17
CA PRO A 72 15.18 16.70 -4.08
C PRO A 72 14.70 16.09 -2.76
N TYR A 73 14.10 14.91 -2.83
CA TYR A 73 13.62 14.21 -1.65
C TYR A 73 13.75 12.70 -1.79
N LEU A 74 13.98 12.05 -0.65
CA LEU A 74 13.90 10.62 -0.50
C LEU A 74 12.55 10.25 0.11
N VAL A 75 11.81 9.32 -0.49
CA VAL A 75 10.59 8.79 0.14
C VAL A 75 11.01 7.74 1.15
N VAL A 76 10.81 8.01 2.44
CA VAL A 76 11.26 7.10 3.51
C VAL A 76 10.12 6.25 4.07
N ASN A 77 8.86 6.68 3.91
CA ASN A 77 7.71 5.91 4.38
C ASN A 77 6.41 6.32 3.68
N PHE A 78 5.35 5.54 3.89
CA PHE A 78 4.01 5.78 3.36
C PHE A 78 2.95 5.64 4.45
N GLY A 79 1.81 6.31 4.25
CA GLY A 79 0.61 6.14 5.06
C GLY A 79 -0.63 6.07 4.17
N PHE A 80 -1.65 5.35 4.61
CA PHE A 80 -2.91 5.19 3.89
C PHE A 80 -4.09 5.21 4.87
N GLY A 81 -5.17 5.88 4.47
CA GLY A 81 -6.36 5.99 5.31
C GLY A 81 -7.58 6.47 4.54
N PHE A 82 -8.73 6.41 5.19
CA PHE A 82 -10.00 6.93 4.69
C PHE A 82 -10.42 8.13 5.52
N VAL A 83 -10.86 9.21 4.87
CA VAL A 83 -11.34 10.43 5.52
C VAL A 83 -12.85 10.54 5.34
N PRO A 84 -13.66 10.22 6.37
CA PRO A 84 -15.12 10.20 6.24
C PRO A 84 -15.72 11.52 5.80
N LYS A 85 -15.15 12.65 6.24
CA LYS A 85 -15.65 13.99 5.94
C LYS A 85 -15.65 14.31 4.43
N THR A 86 -14.67 13.80 3.68
CA THR A 86 -14.60 14.02 2.23
C THR A 86 -14.96 12.77 1.42
N ASN A 87 -15.26 11.67 2.10
CA ASN A 87 -15.50 10.36 1.50
C ASN A 87 -14.35 9.88 0.58
N ASP A 88 -13.12 10.29 0.89
CA ASP A 88 -11.95 9.97 0.08
C ASP A 88 -10.96 9.09 0.83
N TYR A 89 -10.26 8.27 0.06
CA TYR A 89 -9.01 7.67 0.49
C TYR A 89 -7.87 8.66 0.33
N LYS A 90 -6.97 8.70 1.31
CA LYS A 90 -5.78 9.54 1.30
C LYS A 90 -4.53 8.70 1.46
N VAL A 91 -3.49 9.10 0.73
CA VAL A 91 -2.15 8.53 0.80
C VAL A 91 -1.21 9.65 1.23
N VAL A 92 -0.32 9.34 2.17
CA VAL A 92 0.76 10.22 2.60
C VAL A 92 2.08 9.60 2.16
N ARG A 93 2.99 10.43 1.62
CA ARG A 93 4.40 10.07 1.40
C ARG A 93 5.22 10.85 2.40
N VAL A 94 5.99 10.15 3.23
CA VAL A 94 6.92 10.78 4.18
C VAL A 94 8.23 10.99 3.45
N LEU A 95 8.64 12.25 3.39
CA LEU A 95 9.80 12.68 2.61
C LEU A 95 10.93 13.09 3.56
N GLN A 96 12.15 12.66 3.26
CA GLN A 96 13.36 13.22 3.83
C GLN A 96 14.02 14.11 2.79
N HIS A 97 14.26 15.36 3.13
CA HIS A 97 15.03 16.26 2.27
C HIS A 97 16.51 15.89 2.38
N GLU A 98 17.19 15.78 1.24
CA GLU A 98 18.65 15.73 1.24
C GLU A 98 19.18 17.11 1.61
N ARG A 99 19.60 17.31 2.86
CA ARG A 99 20.37 18.50 3.21
C ARG A 99 21.64 18.45 2.37
N LYS A 100 21.81 19.40 1.43
CA LYS A 100 23.16 19.74 0.98
C LYS A 100 23.91 20.18 2.23
N LEU A 101 25.00 19.50 2.54
CA LEU A 101 25.98 20.04 3.47
C LEU A 101 26.61 21.22 2.72
N ASP A 102 26.32 22.43 3.20
CA ASP A 102 27.05 23.63 2.82
C ASP A 102 28.50 23.56 3.31
#